data_AF-A0A9W6LNU0-F1
#
_entry.id   AF-A0A9W6LNU0-F1
#
_cell.length_a   1.000
_cell.length_b   1.000
_cell.length_c   1.000
_cell.angle_alpha   90.00
_cell.angle_beta   90.00
_cell.angle_gamma   90.00
#
_symmetry.space_group_name_H-M   'P 1'
#
loop_
_entity.id
_entity.type
_entity.pdbx_description
1 polymer ?
#
loop_
_entity_poly.entity_id
_entity_poly.type
_entity_poly.pdbx_seq_one_letter_code
_entity_poly.pdbx_strand_id
1 'polypeptide(L)' 'MKDFLQELKGLKAKEGLTYDELASLLKDKYECNLTAHSLANKFSRGTLTGKEVAKILAAMGYEVKIEKK' A
#
# COMPACT_ATOMS: atom_id res chain seq x y z
N MET A 1 3.64 5.24 -13.55
CA MET A 1 3.25 5.33 -12.12
C MET A 1 1.76 5.03 -11.92
N LYS A 2 0.87 5.51 -12.81
CA LYS A 2 -0.54 5.11 -12.81
C LYS A 2 -0.74 3.59 -12.96
N ASP A 3 0.04 2.94 -13.83
CA ASP A 3 -0.05 1.50 -14.10
C ASP A 3 0.29 0.66 -12.85
N PHE A 4 1.39 1.01 -12.19
CA PHE A 4 1.82 0.36 -10.94
C PHE A 4 0.78 0.49 -9.80
N LEU A 5 0.12 1.64 -9.67
CA LEU A 5 -0.93 1.82 -8.67
C LEU A 5 -2.19 1.00 -8.99
N GLN A 6 -2.46 0.79 -10.27
CA GLN A 6 -3.54 -0.06 -10.73
C GLN A 6 -3.23 -1.54 -10.45
N GLU A 7 -1.98 -1.96 -10.65
CA GLU A 7 -1.48 -3.27 -10.21
C GLU A 7 -1.57 -3.43 -8.69
N LEU A 8 -1.14 -2.44 -7.90
CA LEU A 8 -1.22 -2.48 -6.44
C LEU A 8 -2.67 -2.61 -5.93
N LYS A 9 -3.63 -1.92 -6.59
CA LYS A 9 -5.06 -2.09 -6.33
C LYS A 9 -5.54 -3.50 -6.67
N GLY A 10 -5.10 -4.04 -7.81
CA GLY A 10 -5.40 -5.40 -8.23
C GLY A 10 -4.87 -6.44 -7.24
N LEU A 11 -3.63 -6.26 -6.75
CA LEU A 11 -3.03 -7.10 -5.71
C LEU A 11 -3.83 -7.04 -4.42
N LYS A 12 -4.17 -5.83 -3.93
CA LYS A 12 -5.02 -5.66 -2.74
C LYS A 12 -6.34 -6.40 -2.91
N ALA A 13 -7.00 -6.28 -4.07
CA ALA A 13 -8.26 -6.95 -4.35
C ALA A 13 -8.10 -8.48 -4.40
N LYS A 14 -6.98 -8.98 -4.94
CA LYS A 14 -6.65 -10.41 -5.00
C LYS A 14 -6.41 -11.01 -3.62
N GLU A 15 -5.76 -10.27 -2.73
CA GLU A 15 -5.56 -10.65 -1.32
C GLU A 15 -6.84 -10.49 -0.47
N GLY A 16 -7.93 -9.97 -1.03
CA GLY A 16 -9.19 -9.75 -0.31
C GLY A 16 -9.12 -8.63 0.74
N LEU A 17 -8.03 -7.86 0.78
CA LEU A 17 -7.79 -6.86 1.82
C LEU A 17 -8.63 -5.60 1.59
N THR A 18 -9.26 -5.10 2.64
CA THR A 18 -9.94 -3.80 2.68
C THR A 18 -8.95 -2.67 3.01
N TYR A 19 -9.36 -1.41 2.81
CA TYR A 19 -8.51 -0.28 3.20
C TYR A 19 -8.37 -0.16 4.72
N ASP A 20 -9.38 -0.60 5.48
CA ASP A 20 -9.37 -0.63 6.95
C ASP A 20 -8.39 -1.67 7.49
N GLU A 21 -8.36 -2.87 6.91
CA GLU A 21 -7.36 -3.89 7.26
C GLU A 21 -5.96 -3.44 6.91
N LEU A 22 -5.78 -2.83 5.73
CA LEU A 22 -4.49 -2.31 5.30
C LEU A 22 -3.99 -1.19 6.23
N ALA A 23 -4.89 -0.28 6.63
CA ALA A 23 -4.59 0.77 7.60
C ALA A 23 -4.19 0.19 8.96
N SER A 24 -4.90 -0.83 9.42
CA SER A 24 -4.61 -1.51 10.70
C SER A 24 -3.24 -2.20 10.66
N LEU A 25 -2.96 -2.96 9.60
CA LEU A 25 -1.66 -3.62 9.40
C LEU A 25 -0.50 -2.62 9.32
N LEU A 26 -0.71 -1.50 8.63
CA LEU A 26 0.30 -0.44 8.52
C LEU A 26 0.56 0.27 9.84
N LYS A 27 -0.48 0.46 10.65
CA LYS A 27 -0.37 1.03 11.99
C LYS A 27 0.41 0.09 12.91
N ASP A 28 0.05 -1.19 12.92
CA ASP A 28 0.61 -2.17 13.85
C ASP A 28 2.05 -2.53 13.52
N LYS A 29 2.40 -2.71 12.24
CA LYS A 29 3.74 -3.14 11.82
C LYS A 29 4.73 -2.00 11.56
N TYR A 30 4.24 -0.81 11.22
CA TYR A 30 5.09 0.27 10.71
C TYR A 30 4.86 1.64 11.36
N GLU A 31 4.12 1.66 12.48
CA GLU A 31 3.69 2.87 13.21
C GLU A 31 3.11 3.94 12.27
N CYS A 32 2.45 3.47 11.20
CA CYS A 32 2.01 4.32 10.12
C CYS A 32 0.56 4.73 10.36
N ASN A 33 0.34 5.99 10.73
CA ASN A 33 -0.99 6.54 11.03
C ASN A 33 -1.82 6.87 9.76
N LEU A 34 -1.72 6.03 8.73
CA LEU A 34 -2.56 6.16 7.55
C LEU A 34 -3.93 5.56 7.83
N THR A 35 -4.98 6.38 7.70
CA THR A 35 -6.37 5.89 7.79
C THR A 35 -6.81 5.24 6.50
N ALA A 36 -7.85 4.42 6.54
CA ALA A 36 -8.48 3.85 5.36
C ALA A 36 -8.90 4.92 4.33
N HIS A 37 -9.42 6.06 4.82
CA HIS A 37 -9.79 7.19 3.98
C HIS A 37 -8.56 7.85 3.32
N SER A 38 -7.48 8.04 4.08
CA SER A 38 -6.21 8.55 3.54
C SER A 38 -5.63 7.61 2.49
N LEU A 39 -5.65 6.30 2.73
CA LEU A 39 -5.21 5.30 1.76
C LEU A 39 -6.06 5.35 0.49
N ALA A 40 -7.39 5.30 0.61
CA ALA A 40 -8.28 5.36 -0.55
C ALA A 40 -8.04 6.62 -1.40
N ASN A 41 -7.86 7.78 -0.76
CA ASN A 41 -7.55 9.03 -1.46
C ASN A 41 -6.18 8.98 -2.14
N LYS A 42 -5.14 8.48 -1.48
CA LYS A 42 -3.79 8.36 -2.06
C LYS A 42 -3.74 7.35 -3.21
N PHE A 43 -4.46 6.23 -3.08
CA PHE A 43 -4.63 5.24 -4.14
C PHE A 43 -5.41 5.78 -5.34
N SER A 44 -6.43 6.62 -5.11
CA SER A 44 -7.23 7.23 -6.16
C SER A 44 -6.44 8.32 -6.91
N ARG A 45 -5.76 9.20 -6.18
CA ARG A 45 -4.98 10.33 -6.72
C ARG A 45 -3.59 9.94 -7.21
N GLY A 46 -3.11 8.75 -6.83
CA GLY A 46 -1.78 8.26 -7.15
C GLY A 46 -0.65 9.03 -6.47
N THR A 47 -0.89 9.48 -5.25
CA THR A 47 0.07 10.27 -4.45
C THR A 47 0.81 9.45 -3.39
N LEU A 48 0.75 8.11 -3.49
CA LEU A 48 1.55 7.23 -2.64
C LEU A 48 3.03 7.39 -2.95
N THR A 49 3.82 7.61 -1.91
CA THR A 49 5.28 7.64 -2.02
C THR A 49 5.85 6.23 -2.13
N GLY A 50 7.06 6.08 -2.70
CA GLY A 50 7.72 4.78 -2.80
C GLY A 50 7.91 4.09 -1.44
N LYS A 51 8.13 4.85 -0.36
CA LYS A 51 8.20 4.31 1.01
C LYS A 51 6.86 3.75 1.48
N GLU A 52 5.75 4.43 1.19
CA GLU A 52 4.41 3.96 1.54
C GLU A 52 4.02 2.72 0.74
N VAL A 53 4.34 2.71 -0.55
CA VAL A 53 4.17 1.54 -1.41
C VAL A 53 4.93 0.34 -0.85
N ALA A 54 6.20 0.52 -0.48
CA ALA A 54 7.01 -0.55 0.08
C ALA A 54 6.42 -1.10 1.39
N LYS A 55 5.96 -0.21 2.28
CA LYS A 55 5.27 -0.62 3.52
C LYS A 55 3.97 -1.36 3.23
N ILE A 56 3.17 -0.93 2.26
CA ILE A 56 1.93 -1.60 1.85
C ILE A 56 2.22 -3.01 1.34
N LEU A 57 3.17 -3.14 0.42
CA LEU A 57 3.57 -4.43 -0.15
C LEU A 57 4.11 -5.37 0.93
N ALA A 58 4.97 -4.87 1.81
CA ALA A 58 5.51 -5.65 2.92
C ALA A 58 4.43 -6.00 3.97
N ALA A 59 3.42 -5.14 4.19
CA ALA A 59 2.26 -5.46 5.01
C ALA A 59 1.41 -6.60 4.40
N MET A 60 1.32 -6.64 3.06
CA MET A 60 0.67 -7.70 2.28
C MET A 60 1.53 -8.97 2.15
N GLY A 61 2.73 -9.02 2.75
CA GLY A 61 3.61 -10.19 2.71
C GLY A 61 4.49 -10.30 1.46
N TYR A 62 4.54 -9.27 0.62
CA TYR A 62 5.42 -9.23 -0.56
C TYR A 62 6.84 -8.80 -0.16
N GLU A 63 7.84 -9.49 -0.72
CA GLU A 63 9.24 -9.12 -0.53
C GLU A 63 9.60 -7.96 -1.48
N VAL A 64 9.82 -6.77 -0.92
CA VAL A 64 10.14 -5.56 -1.70
C VAL A 64 11.67 -5.44 -1.83
N LYS A 65 12.22 -5.73 -3.02
CA LYS A 65 13.62 -5.46 -3.34
C LYS A 65 13.73 -4.12 -4.06
N ILE A 66 14.45 -3.18 -3.45
CA ILE A 66 14.79 -1.90 -4.07
C ILE A 66 16.18 -2.07 -4.69
N GLU A 67 16.21 -2.31 -5.99
CA GLU A 67 17.47 -2.36 -6.74
C GLU A 67 17.83 -0.95 -7.23
N LYS A 68 19.03 -0.51 -6.89
CA LYS A 68 19.59 0.76 -7.35
C LYS A 68 20.27 0.49 -8.69
N LYS A 69 19.78 1.10 -9.77
CA LYS A 69 20.48 1.14 -11.06
C LYS A 69 21.64 2.12 -11.01
#